data_AF-A0A318UPJ3-F1
#
_entry.id   AF-A0A318UPJ3-F1
#
_cell.length_a   1.000
_cell.length_b   1.000
_cell.length_c   1.000
_cell.angle_alpha   90.00
_cell.angle_beta   90.00
_cell.angle_gamma   90.00
#
_symmetry.space_group_name_H-M   'P 1'
#
loop_
_entity.id
_entity.type
_entity.pdbx_description
1 polymer ?
#
loop_
_entity_poly.entity_id
_entity_poly.type
_entity_poly.pdbx_seq_one_letter_code
_entity_poly.pdbx_strand_id
1 'polypeptide(L)'
;MAVLHRKEEKIEVVLSKLPKKYTDKQFVDTFIQLYSRDWGKIKANYIKHSQDKEPGTVIVMPKPDIYLINVLNTYLENLKAAKKTATKKANPPTKDPK
;
A
#
# COMPACT_ATOMS: atom_id res chain seq x y z
N MET A 1 16.40 -2.96 4.84
CA MET A 1 15.56 -4.16 4.62
C MET A 1 14.12 -3.73 4.48
N ALA A 2 13.41 -4.14 3.43
CA ALA A 2 11.98 -3.87 3.34
C ALA A 2 11.23 -4.78 4.34
N VAL A 3 10.46 -4.19 5.25
CA VAL A 3 9.68 -4.93 6.27
C VAL A 3 8.66 -5.87 5.61
N LEU A 4 8.15 -5.48 4.43
CA LEU A 4 7.21 -6.26 3.64
C LEU A 4 7.79 -6.58 2.26
N HIS A 5 8.18 -7.83 2.04
CA HIS A 5 8.56 -8.33 0.72
C HIS A 5 7.34 -8.58 -0.17
N ARG A 6 7.49 -8.29 -1.47
CA ARG A 6 6.45 -8.42 -2.50
C ARG A 6 5.13 -7.75 -2.11
N LYS A 7 5.23 -6.53 -1.59
CA LYS A 7 4.09 -5.77 -1.07
C LYS A 7 2.98 -5.57 -2.11
N GLU A 8 3.34 -5.34 -3.37
CA GLU A 8 2.39 -5.12 -4.47
C GLU A 8 1.57 -6.38 -4.75
N GLU A 9 2.24 -7.52 -4.95
CA GLU A 9 1.60 -8.83 -5.18
C GLU A 9 0.64 -9.19 -4.03
N LYS A 10 1.04 -8.92 -2.78
CA LYS A 10 0.19 -9.16 -1.61
C LYS A 10 -1.03 -8.25 -1.58
N ILE A 11 -0.86 -6.98 -1.93
CA ILE A 11 -1.97 -6.02 -2.00
C ILE A 11 -2.98 -6.47 -3.07
N GLU A 12 -2.51 -6.92 -4.24
CA GLU A 12 -3.39 -7.43 -5.30
C GLU A 12 -4.22 -8.62 -4.84
N VAL A 13 -3.60 -9.58 -4.15
CA VAL A 13 -4.32 -10.74 -3.60
C VAL A 13 -5.39 -10.31 -2.59
N VAL A 14 -5.07 -9.37 -1.70
CA VAL A 14 -6.05 -8.86 -0.72
C VAL A 14 -7.19 -8.14 -1.43
N LEU A 15 -6.88 -7.24 -2.36
CA LEU A 15 -7.88 -6.51 -3.14
C LEU A 15 -8.80 -7.44 -3.94
N SER A 16 -8.27 -8.56 -4.45
CA SER A 16 -9.07 -9.57 -5.15
C SER A 16 -10.04 -10.33 -4.25
N LYS A 17 -9.86 -10.31 -2.92
CA LYS A 17 -10.77 -10.94 -1.95
C LYS A 17 -11.79 -9.95 -1.37
N LEU A 18 -11.58 -8.66 -1.56
CA LEU A 18 -12.43 -7.60 -1.04
C LEU A 18 -13.58 -7.25 -2.01
N PRO A 19 -14.73 -6.78 -1.48
CA PRO A 19 -15.82 -6.27 -2.31
C PRO A 19 -15.41 -4.97 -3.02
N LYS A 20 -16.10 -4.60 -4.10
CA LYS A 20 -15.83 -3.35 -4.87
C LYS A 20 -15.81 -2.07 -4.02
N LYS A 21 -16.58 -2.03 -2.93
CA LYS A 21 -16.60 -0.93 -1.94
C LYS A 21 -16.15 -1.48 -0.59
N TYR A 22 -14.85 -1.65 -0.42
CA TYR A 22 -14.25 -2.03 0.86
C TYR A 22 -13.85 -0.79 1.67
N THR A 23 -13.67 -0.97 2.98
CA THR A 23 -13.10 0.04 3.87
C THR A 23 -11.65 -0.28 4.23
N ASP A 24 -10.89 0.72 4.66
CA ASP A 24 -9.50 0.54 5.11
C ASP A 24 -9.39 -0.54 6.19
N LYS A 25 -10.36 -0.59 7.11
CA LYS A 25 -10.44 -1.63 8.14
C LYS A 25 -10.60 -3.02 7.54
N GLN A 26 -11.46 -3.18 6.52
CA GLN A 26 -11.63 -4.48 5.86
C GLN A 26 -10.37 -4.91 5.13
N PHE A 27 -9.66 -3.97 4.51
CA PHE A 27 -8.38 -4.24 3.89
C PHE A 27 -7.35 -4.73 4.90
N VAL A 28 -7.18 -4.00 6.01
CA VAL A 28 -6.25 -4.40 7.08
C VAL A 28 -6.62 -5.76 7.67
N ASP A 29 -7.89 -6.00 7.98
CA ASP A 29 -8.36 -7.28 8.53
C ASP A 29 -8.06 -8.45 7.58
N THR A 30 -8.41 -8.30 6.30
CA THR A 30 -8.17 -9.32 5.27
C THR A 30 -6.67 -9.54 5.05
N PHE A 31 -5.86 -8.48 5.10
CA PHE A 31 -4.40 -8.59 5.04
C PHE A 31 -3.86 -9.40 6.24
N ILE A 32 -4.34 -9.14 7.46
CA ILE A 32 -3.93 -9.88 8.66
C ILE A 32 -4.33 -11.35 8.55
N GLN A 33 -5.53 -11.65 8.04
CA GLN A 33 -6.01 -13.01 7.83
C GLN A 33 -5.13 -13.79 6.84
N LEU A 34 -4.77 -13.17 5.71
CA LEU A 34 -3.98 -13.83 4.66
C LEU A 34 -2.47 -13.85 4.94
N TYR A 35 -1.96 -12.81 5.61
CA TYR A 35 -0.52 -12.57 5.80
C TYR A 35 -0.15 -12.28 7.25
N SER A 36 -0.70 -13.06 8.19
CA SER A 36 -0.44 -12.92 9.64
C SER A 36 1.06 -12.91 10.00
N ARG A 37 1.88 -13.68 9.28
CA ARG A 37 3.35 -13.68 9.47
C ARG A 37 4.00 -12.34 9.12
N ASP A 38 3.59 -11.71 8.03
CA ASP A 38 4.08 -10.38 7.67
C ASP A 38 3.54 -9.31 8.60
N TRP A 39 2.27 -9.43 9.03
CA TRP A 39 1.71 -8.56 10.06
C TRP A 39 2.50 -8.60 11.36
N GLY A 40 2.92 -9.80 11.79
CA GLY A 40 3.81 -9.97 12.94
C GLY A 40 5.12 -9.19 12.79
N LYS A 41 5.74 -9.21 11.60
CA LYS A 41 6.97 -8.45 11.32
C LYS A 41 6.75 -6.94 11.35
N ILE A 42 5.63 -6.46 10.78
CA ILE A 42 5.28 -5.03 10.78
C ILE A 42 5.11 -4.54 12.23
N LYS A 43 4.36 -5.29 13.06
CA LYS A 43 4.20 -4.98 14.48
C LYS A 43 5.52 -5.01 15.24
N ALA A 44 6.32 -6.06 15.04
CA ALA A 44 7.62 -6.19 15.71
C ALA A 44 8.56 -5.02 15.34
N ASN A 45 8.57 -4.61 14.07
CA ASN A 45 9.33 -3.44 13.62
C ASN A 45 8.84 -2.16 14.31
N TYR A 46 7.53 -1.93 14.33
CA TYR A 46 6.94 -0.78 15.03
C TYR A 46 7.31 -0.74 16.51
N ILE A 47 7.17 -1.87 17.22
CA ILE A 47 7.51 -1.98 18.64
C ILE A 47 9.00 -1.70 18.85
N LYS A 48 9.88 -2.30 18.06
CA LYS A 48 11.32 -2.08 18.14
C LYS A 48 11.67 -0.60 17.99
N HIS A 49 11.09 0.08 17.00
CA HIS A 49 11.28 1.53 16.82
C HIS A 49 10.64 2.37 17.92
N SER A 50 9.55 1.91 18.53
CA SER A 50 8.89 2.60 19.63
C SER A 50 9.66 2.45 20.95
N GLN A 51 10.35 1.32 21.16
CA GLN A 51 11.15 1.06 22.36
C GLN A 51 12.53 1.72 22.31
N ASP A 52 13.08 1.91 21.12
CA ASP A 52 14.37 2.57 20.89
C ASP A 52 14.32 4.09 21.09
N LYS A 53 13.10 4.66 21.14
CA LYS A 53 12.88 6.10 21.30
C LYS A 53 12.87 6.48 22.78
N GLU A 54 13.63 7.52 23.12
CA GLU A 54 13.57 8.12 24.46
C GLU A 54 12.16 8.64 24.78
N PRO A 55 11.66 8.42 26.00
CA PRO A 55 10.36 8.91 26.43
C PRO A 55 10.31 10.45 26.30
N GLY A 56 9.35 10.95 25.51
CA GLY A 56 9.24 12.38 25.16
C GLY A 56 9.54 12.69 23.68
N THR A 57 10.09 11.73 22.94
CA THR A 57 10.37 11.90 21.51
C THR A 57 9.18 11.49 20.64
N VAL A 58 8.87 12.28 19.61
CA VAL A 58 7.83 11.94 18.64
C VAL A 58 8.21 10.67 17.87
N ILE A 59 7.33 9.67 17.90
CA ILE A 59 7.42 8.47 17.08
C ILE A 59 7.15 8.88 15.63
N VAL A 60 8.18 8.81 14.78
CA VAL A 60 8.08 9.16 13.35
C VAL A 60 7.39 8.04 12.56
N MET A 61 7.44 6.80 13.06
CA MET A 61 6.83 5.67 12.36
C MET A 61 5.31 5.65 12.57
N PRO A 62 4.53 5.49 11.48
CA PRO A 62 3.10 5.31 11.58
C PRO A 62 2.76 3.99 12.30
N LYS A 63 1.59 3.96 12.94
CA LYS A 63 1.05 2.72 13.50
C LYS A 63 0.95 1.63 12.41
N PRO A 64 1.04 0.34 12.77
CA PRO A 64 1.02 -0.77 11.81
C PRO A 64 -0.14 -0.73 10.80
N ASP A 65 -1.35 -0.38 11.25
CA ASP A 65 -2.52 -0.27 10.38
C ASP A 65 -2.38 0.88 9.38
N ILE A 66 -1.95 2.05 9.86
CA ILE A 66 -1.71 3.24 9.03
C ILE A 66 -0.59 2.98 8.01
N TYR A 67 0.45 2.24 8.41
CA TYR A 67 1.48 1.81 7.49
C TYR A 67 0.88 1.01 6.32
N LEU A 68 0.06 -0.01 6.59
CA LEU A 68 -0.59 -0.79 5.53
C LEU A 68 -1.49 0.05 4.62
N ILE A 69 -2.25 0.98 5.20
CA ILE A 69 -3.10 1.90 4.44
C ILE A 69 -2.25 2.79 3.52
N ASN A 70 -1.11 3.29 4.01
CA ASN A 70 -0.19 4.08 3.19
C ASN A 70 0.39 3.26 2.03
N VAL A 71 0.77 1.99 2.26
CA VAL A 71 1.25 1.12 1.17
C VAL A 71 0.15 0.88 0.14
N LEU A 72 -1.10 0.65 0.58
CA LEU A 72 -2.25 0.55 -0.31
C LEU A 72 -2.45 1.82 -1.13
N ASN A 73 -2.45 2.99 -0.48
CA ASN A 73 -2.64 4.28 -1.16
C ASN A 73 -1.58 4.50 -2.24
N THR A 74 -0.30 4.29 -1.91
CA THR A 74 0.78 4.36 -2.90
C THR A 74 0.57 3.39 -4.07
N TYR A 75 0.13 2.16 -3.79
CA TYR A 75 -0.18 1.18 -4.84
C TYR A 75 -1.32 1.67 -5.76
N LEU A 76 -2.41 2.18 -5.19
CA LEU A 76 -3.55 2.72 -5.94
C LEU A 76 -3.19 3.97 -6.75
N GLU A 77 -2.34 4.85 -6.21
CA GLU A 77 -1.82 6.03 -6.91
C GLU A 77 -0.96 5.62 -8.11
N ASN A 78 -0.08 4.64 -7.93
CA ASN A 78 0.73 4.09 -9.02
C ASN A 78 -0.14 3.45 -10.11
N LEU A 79 -1.19 2.72 -9.74
CA LEU A 79 -2.15 2.17 -10.69
C LEU A 79 -2.88 3.27 -11.49
N LYS A 80 -3.30 4.34 -10.82
CA LYS A 80 -3.95 5.49 -11.48
C LYS A 80 -2.98 6.18 -12.44
N ALA A 81 -1.73 6.38 -12.02
CA ALA A 81 -0.69 6.97 -12.85
C ALA A 81 -0.41 6.12 -14.10
N ALA A 82 -0.29 4.80 -13.95
CA ALA A 82 -0.09 3.86 -15.05
C ALA A 82 -1.25 3.87 -16.06
N LYS A 83 -2.50 3.99 -15.59
CA LYS A 83 -3.67 4.11 -16.48
C LYS A 83 -3.66 5.43 -17.26
N LYS A 84 -3.26 6.53 -16.61
CA LYS A 84 -3.20 7.87 -17.25
C LYS A 84 -2.16 7.92 -18.38
N THR A 85 -1.03 7.23 -18.25
CA THR A 85 -0.02 7.12 -19.30
C THR A 85 -0.45 6.21 -20.46
N ALA A 86 -1.23 5.16 -20.19
CA ALA A 86 -1.79 4.30 -21.24
C ALA A 86 -2.81 5.03 -22.13
N THR A 87 -3.69 5.86 -21.55
CA THR A 87 -4.69 6.63 -22.31
C THR A 87 -4.07 7.73 -23.19
N LYS A 88 -2.90 8.27 -22.80
CA LYS A 88 -2.19 9.32 -23.57
C LYS A 88 -1.44 8.79 -24.80
N LYS A 89 -1.21 7.48 -24.90
CA LYS A 89 -0.53 6.83 -26.04
C LYS A 89 -1.49 6.40 -27.16
N ALA A 90 -2.81 6.55 -26.98
CA ALA A 90 -3.83 6.10 -27.93
C ALA A 90 -4.37 7.21 -28.86
N ASN A 91 -3.79 8.41 -28.86
CA ASN A 91 -4.11 9.42 -29.88
C ASN A 91 -2.89 9.63 -30.78
N PRO A 92 -2.83 9.06 -32.00
CA PRO A 92 -1.89 9.56 -32.99
C PRO A 92 -2.24 11.04 -33.25
N PRO A 93 -1.26 11.97 -33.26
CA PRO A 93 -1.52 13.27 -33.82
C PRO A 93 -1.86 13.05 -35.30
N THR A 94 -3.14 13.16 -35.65
CA THR A 94 -3.58 13.28 -37.04
C THR A 94 -2.95 14.57 -37.55
N LYS A 95 -1.79 14.43 -38.19
CA LYS A 95 -1.11 15.53 -38.86
C LYS A 95 -1.75 15.66 -40.24
N ASP A 96 -2.90 16.33 -40.27
CA ASP A 96 -3.37 17.05 -41.45
C ASP A 96 -3.83 18.42 -40.95
N PRO A 97 -3.18 19.49 -41.42
CA PRO A 97 -3.83 20.16 -42.52
C PRO A 97 -2.87 20.67 -43.61
N LYS A 98 -3.25 20.34 -44.85
CA LYS A 98 -3.30 21.20 -46.05
C LYS A 98 -2.00 21.60 -46.74
#